data_AF-A0A9X1M067-F1
#
_entry.id   AF-A0A9X1M067-F1
#
_cell.length_a   1.000
_cell.length_b   1.000
_cell.length_c   1.000
_cell.angle_alpha   90.00
_cell.angle_beta   90.00
_cell.angle_gamma   90.00
#
_symmetry.space_group_name_H-M   'P 1'
#
loop_
_entity.id
_entity.type
_entity.pdbx_description
1 polymer ?
#
loop_
_entity_poly.entity_id
_entity_poly.type
_entity_poly.pdbx_seq_one_letter_code
_entity_poly.pdbx_strand_id
1 'polypeptide(L)' 'MQGSTHRAGASRLLVGAVRVDAGLRGNGLGSAMMAWAVEEGRRRGASMVQLTSDRARDSAHRFYERLGFTPSHVGFKLFL' A
#
# COMPACT_ATOMS: atom_id res chain seq x y z
N MET A 1 34.53 -0.86 13.92
CA MET A 1 33.12 -0.44 13.75
C MET A 1 33.03 0.35 12.45
N GLN A 2 32.91 -0.33 11.32
CA GLN A 2 32.89 0.29 9.99
C GLN A 2 31.44 0.60 9.62
N GLY A 3 31.10 1.88 9.59
CA GLY A 3 29.84 2.35 9.03
C GLY A 3 29.87 2.13 7.53
N SER A 4 29.22 1.08 7.05
CA SER A 4 28.99 0.92 5.61
C SER A 4 27.75 1.71 5.22
N THR A 5 27.94 2.90 4.67
CA THR A 5 26.94 3.61 3.88
C THR A 5 26.74 2.90 2.55
N HIS A 6 26.20 1.67 2.60
CA HIS A 6 25.50 1.11 1.45
C HIS A 6 24.05 1.60 1.52
N ARG A 7 23.81 2.87 1.13
CA ARG A 7 22.48 3.22 0.61
C ARG A 7 22.39 2.63 -0.79
N ALA A 8 22.26 1.31 -0.90
CA ALA A 8 21.63 0.75 -2.08
C ALA A 8 20.24 1.41 -2.13
N GLY A 9 20.00 2.24 -3.15
CA GLY A 9 18.72 2.92 -3.31
C GLY A 9 17.60 1.87 -3.32
N ALA A 10 16.68 1.95 -2.36
CA ALA A 10 15.57 1.02 -2.29
C ALA A 10 14.35 1.67 -2.95
N SER A 11 13.82 1.05 -4.01
CA SER A 11 12.61 1.52 -4.67
C SER A 11 11.37 1.14 -3.86
N ARG A 12 10.33 1.97 -3.89
CA ARG A 12 9.04 1.69 -3.23
C ARG A 12 7.90 1.84 -4.22
N LEU A 13 6.87 1.01 -4.08
CA LEU A 13 5.62 1.18 -4.80
C LEU A 13 4.64 1.99 -3.95
N LEU A 14 4.11 3.09 -4.51
CA LEU A 14 3.01 3.85 -3.92
C LEU A 14 1.71 3.47 -4.60
N VAL A 15 0.73 2.99 -3.82
CA VAL A 15 -0.61 2.66 -4.30
C VAL A 15 -1.58 3.72 -3.79
N GLY A 16 -2.26 4.37 -4.73
CA GLY A 16 -3.28 5.38 -4.47
C GLY A 16 -4.61 5.02 -5.11
N ALA A 17 -5.67 5.73 -4.70
CA ALA A 17 -6.98 5.73 -5.35
C ALA A 17 -7.63 4.34 -5.61
N VAL A 18 -7.32 3.32 -4.80
CA VAL A 18 -7.94 1.99 -4.93
C VAL A 18 -9.44 2.09 -4.67
N ARG A 19 -10.25 1.76 -5.68
CA ARG A 19 -11.70 1.77 -5.59
C ARG A 19 -12.30 0.59 -6.35
N VAL A 20 -13.32 0.01 -5.76
CA VAL A 20 -14.21 -0.96 -6.39
C VAL A 20 -15.61 -0.37 -6.35
N ASP A 21 -16.31 -0.47 -7.48
CA ASP A 21 -17.71 -0.09 -7.59
C ASP A 21 -18.54 -0.74 -6.47
N ALA A 22 -19.54 -0.03 -5.94
CA ALA A 22 -20.31 -0.49 -4.79
C ALA A 22 -21.00 -1.85 -5.03
N GLY A 23 -21.56 -2.07 -6.23
CA GLY A 23 -22.24 -3.31 -6.60
C GLY A 23 -21.30 -4.50 -6.80
N LEU A 24 -20.00 -4.26 -6.92
CA LEU A 24 -18.99 -5.29 -7.17
C LEU A 24 -18.09 -5.56 -5.95
N ARG A 25 -18.32 -4.88 -4.82
CA ARG A 25 -17.60 -5.13 -3.57
C ARG A 25 -17.95 -6.50 -3.00
N GLY A 26 -17.04 -7.06 -2.20
CA GLY A 26 -17.21 -8.38 -1.58
C GLY A 26 -16.83 -9.55 -2.50
N ASN A 27 -16.65 -9.33 -3.80
CA ASN A 27 -16.32 -10.37 -4.78
C ASN A 27 -14.82 -10.59 -5.01
N GLY A 28 -13.97 -10.14 -4.09
CA GLY A 28 -12.50 -10.35 -4.18
C GLY A 28 -11.74 -9.45 -5.16
N LEU A 29 -12.40 -8.62 -5.97
CA LEU A 29 -11.75 -7.74 -6.97
C LEU A 29 -10.67 -6.84 -6.36
N GLY A 30 -10.94 -6.20 -5.23
CA GLY A 30 -9.96 -5.35 -4.55
C GLY A 30 -8.71 -6.13 -4.14
N SER A 31 -8.89 -7.35 -3.62
CA SER A 31 -7.77 -8.22 -3.26
C SER A 31 -6.95 -8.61 -4.49
N ALA A 32 -7.61 -8.95 -5.60
CA ALA A 32 -6.93 -9.28 -6.85
C ALA A 32 -6.12 -8.10 -7.40
N MET A 33 -6.68 -6.89 -7.39
CA MET A 33 -5.98 -5.66 -7.79
C MET A 33 -4.72 -5.43 -6.93
N MET A 34 -4.84 -5.57 -5.62
CA MET A 34 -3.72 -5.36 -4.71
C MET A 34 -2.66 -6.45 -4.83
N ALA A 35 -3.06 -7.71 -4.98
CA ALA A 35 -2.13 -8.82 -5.20
C ALA A 35 -1.30 -8.61 -6.47
N TRP A 36 -1.96 -8.21 -7.57
CA TRP A 36 -1.27 -7.86 -8.81
C TRP A 36 -0.30 -6.69 -8.62
N ALA A 37 -0.72 -5.62 -7.94
CA ALA A 37 0.15 -4.46 -7.70
C ALA A 37 1.39 -4.82 -6.86
N VAL A 38 1.23 -5.65 -5.82
CA VAL A 38 2.34 -6.14 -5.00
C VAL A 38 3.32 -6.95 -5.83
N GLU A 39 2.81 -7.86 -6.68
CA GLU A 39 3.65 -8.69 -7.53
C GLU A 39 4.41 -7.85 -8.57
N GLU A 40 3.74 -6.85 -9.15
CA GLU A 40 4.39 -5.91 -10.06
C GLU A 40 5.47 -5.08 -9.35
N GLY A 41 5.23 -4.68 -8.10
CA GLY A 41 6.24 -4.05 -7.25
C GLY A 41 7.47 -4.93 -7.08
N ARG A 42 7.28 -6.21 -6.74
CA ARG A 42 8.37 -7.18 -6.60
C ARG A 42 9.16 -7.35 -7.90
N ARG A 43 8.46 -7.51 -9.04
CA ARG A 43 9.07 -7.63 -10.37
C ARG A 43 9.95 -6.44 -10.74
N ARG A 44 9.61 -5.24 -10.23
CA ARG A 44 10.38 -4.00 -10.43
C ARG A 44 11.46 -3.77 -9.37
N GLY A 45 11.65 -4.69 -8.42
CA GLY A 45 12.64 -4.56 -7.35
C GLY A 45 12.22 -3.57 -6.25
N ALA A 46 10.92 -3.36 -6.03
CA ALA A 46 10.43 -2.60 -4.90
C ALA A 46 10.67 -3.36 -3.59
N SER A 47 11.29 -2.69 -2.62
CA SER A 47 11.52 -3.26 -1.29
C SER A 47 10.30 -3.14 -0.36
N MET A 48 9.34 -2.28 -0.72
CA MET A 48 8.10 -2.08 0.02
C MET A 48 6.96 -1.57 -0.87
N VAL A 49 5.73 -1.82 -0.42
CA VAL A 49 4.51 -1.21 -0.95
C VAL A 49 3.88 -0.35 0.14
N GLN A 50 3.52 0.89 -0.20
CA GLN A 50 2.91 1.84 0.73
C GLN A 50 1.62 2.41 0.16
N LEU A 51 0.68 2.72 1.05
CA LEU A 51 -0.58 3.36 0.72
C LEU A 51 -0.97 4.34 1.83
N THR A 52 -1.80 5.31 1.49
CA THR A 52 -2.50 6.17 2.46
C THR A 52 -4.00 5.97 2.31
N SER A 53 -4.66 5.65 3.41
CA SER A 53 -6.12 5.64 3.50
C SER A 53 -6.60 6.83 4.33
N ASP A 54 -7.80 7.33 4.04
CA ASP A 54 -8.46 8.29 4.91
C ASP A 54 -8.78 7.63 6.25
N ARG A 55 -8.56 8.35 7.36
CA ARG A 55 -8.79 7.88 8.72
C ARG A 55 -10.24 7.43 8.95
N ALA A 56 -11.21 8.04 8.27
CA ALA A 56 -12.63 7.69 8.41
C ALA A 56 -13.02 6.37 7.70
N ARG A 57 -12.11 5.72 6.96
CA ARG A 57 -12.40 4.52 6.16
C ARG A 57 -12.03 3.23 6.88
N ASP A 58 -12.68 2.93 8.00
CA ASP A 58 -12.39 1.74 8.81
C ASP A 58 -12.47 0.42 8.03
N SER A 59 -13.42 0.32 7.08
CA SER A 59 -13.53 -0.86 6.23
C SER A 59 -12.32 -1.04 5.31
N ALA A 60 -11.71 0.07 4.86
CA ALA A 60 -10.48 0.04 4.06
C ALA A 60 -9.27 -0.34 4.92
N HIS A 61 -9.18 0.14 6.16
CA HIS A 61 -8.13 -0.26 7.10
C HIS A 61 -8.14 -1.78 7.34
N ARG A 62 -9.30 -2.33 7.74
CA ARG A 62 -9.46 -3.78 7.91
C ARG A 62 -9.16 -4.56 6.64
N PHE A 63 -9.52 -4.00 5.48
CA PHE A 63 -9.20 -4.62 4.20
C PHE A 63 -7.69 -4.71 3.96
N TYR A 64 -6.93 -3.63 4.17
CA TYR A 64 -5.49 -3.63 3.97
C TYR A 64 -4.75 -4.47 5.04
N GLU A 65 -5.20 -4.45 6.30
CA GLU A 65 -4.65 -5.30 7.36
C GLU A 65 -4.78 -6.79 7.01
N ARG A 66 -5.94 -7.22 6.48
CA ARG A 66 -6.13 -8.60 5.99
C ARG A 66 -5.22 -8.97 4.81
N LEU A 67 -4.75 -7.99 4.05
CA LEU A 67 -3.78 -8.18 2.98
C LEU A 67 -2.32 -8.14 3.48
N GLY A 68 -2.10 -8.01 4.78
CA GLY A 68 -0.77 -8.01 5.41
C GLY A 68 -0.11 -6.63 5.51
N PHE A 69 -0.84 -5.54 5.23
CA PHE A 69 -0.32 -4.19 5.49
C PHE A 69 -0.36 -3.89 6.99
N THR A 70 0.69 -3.24 7.50
CA THR A 70 0.75 -2.79 8.89
C THR A 70 0.60 -1.26 8.96
N PRO A 71 -0.37 -0.73 9.73
CA PRO A 71 -0.51 0.71 9.94
C PRO A 71 0.61 1.23 10.85
N SER A 72 1.74 1.59 10.24
CA SER A 72 2.96 1.98 10.97
C SER A 72 3.24 3.48 10.96
N HIS A 73 2.54 4.25 10.12
CA HIS A 73 2.81 5.67 9.90
C HIS A 73 1.53 6.49 9.89
N VAL A 74 1.61 7.72 10.42
CA VAL A 74 0.53 8.72 10.33
C VAL A 74 0.76 9.58 9.09
N GLY A 75 -0.25 9.67 8.22
CA GLY A 75 -0.21 10.54 7.04
C GLY A 75 -0.61 11.98 7.37
N PHE A 76 0.06 12.95 6.73
CA PHE A 76 -0.24 14.37 6.83
C PHE A 76 -0.74 14.90 5.48
N LYS A 77 -1.67 15.85 5.50
CA LYS A 77 -2.17 16.57 4.32
C LYS A 77 -2.33 18.05 4.68
N LEU A 78 -1.98 18.91 3.74
CA LEU A 78 -2.27 20.34 3.78
C LEU A 78 -3.09 20.68 2.54
N PHE A 79 -4.27 21.26 2.72
CA PHE A 79 -5.07 21.84 1.64
C PHE A 79 -4.75 23.32 1.56
N LEU A 80 -4.61 23.85 0.33
CA LEU A 80 -4.29 25.25 0.04
C LEU A 80 -5.54 25.99 -0.42
#